data_AF-A0A382BAA2-F1
#
_entry.id   AF-A0A382BAA2-F1
#
_cell.length_a   1.000
_cell.length_b   1.000
_cell.length_c   1.000
_cell.angle_alpha   90.00
_cell.angle_beta   90.00
_cell.angle_gamma   90.00
#
_symmetry.space_group_name_H-M   'P 1'
#
loop_
_entity.id
_entity.type
_entity.pdbx_description
1 polymer ?
#
loop_
_entity_poly.entity_id
_entity_poly.type
_entity_poly.pdbx_seq_one_letter_code
_entity_poly.pdbx_strand_id
1 'polypeptide(L)'
;MINGKIKWFNPTKGYGFIAVEGRGDVFLHVSALEKANISQLDVDQEITFDIGENRGKETAINVQTIPPTEPAGSTIDPKVLGNS
;
A
#
# COMPACT_ATOMS: atom_id res chain seq x y z
N MET A 1 4.14 5.59 -12.81
CA MET A 1 4.52 4.97 -11.53
C MET A 1 5.58 5.85 -10.88
N ILE A 2 5.34 6.21 -9.63
CA ILE A 2 6.13 7.09 -8.77
C ILE A 2 6.44 6.29 -7.50
N ASN A 3 7.67 6.40 -7.03
CA ASN A 3 8.11 5.78 -5.79
C ASN A 3 7.98 6.78 -4.65
N GLY A 4 7.48 6.32 -3.51
CA GLY A 4 7.40 7.13 -2.31
C GLY A 4 7.35 6.27 -1.07
N LYS A 5 7.47 6.92 0.07
CA LYS A 5 7.47 6.29 1.39
C LYS A 5 6.24 6.74 2.16
N ILE A 6 5.63 5.83 2.89
CA ILE A 6 4.48 6.19 3.73
C ILE A 6 4.98 7.06 4.89
N LYS A 7 4.60 8.35 4.87
CA LYS A 7 4.92 9.27 5.96
C LYS A 7 4.06 8.97 7.18
N TRP A 8 2.78 8.75 6.93
CA TRP A 8 1.83 8.28 7.92
C TRP A 8 0.53 7.85 7.23
N PHE A 9 -0.16 6.88 7.83
CA PHE A 9 -1.48 6.46 7.38
C PHE A 9 -2.36 6.21 8.60
N ASN A 10 -3.60 6.71 8.57
CA ASN A 10 -4.55 6.50 9.65
C ASN A 10 -5.73 5.64 9.17
N PRO A 11 -5.72 4.32 9.43
CA PRO A 11 -6.78 3.41 8.98
C PRO A 11 -8.14 3.78 9.57
N THR A 12 -8.19 4.34 10.79
CA THR A 12 -9.43 4.77 11.43
C THR A 12 -10.08 5.94 10.71
N LYS A 13 -9.28 6.85 10.14
CA LYS A 13 -9.78 7.99 9.36
C LYS A 13 -9.91 7.67 7.87
N GLY A 14 -9.24 6.63 7.38
CA GLY A 14 -9.27 6.20 5.98
C GLY A 14 -8.44 7.06 5.03
N TYR A 15 -7.41 7.77 5.53
CA TYR A 15 -6.50 8.54 4.69
C TYR A 15 -5.09 8.62 5.29
N GLY A 16 -4.12 8.98 4.46
CA GLY A 16 -2.73 9.18 4.83
C GLY A 16 -1.98 10.04 3.83
N PHE A 17 -0.67 10.13 4.02
CA PHE A 17 0.22 10.89 3.14
C PHE A 17 1.46 10.09 2.80
N ILE A 18 1.89 10.23 1.55
CA ILE A 18 3.07 9.60 1.00
C ILE A 18 4.11 10.69 0.76
N ALA A 19 5.29 10.52 1.34
CA ALA A 19 6.45 11.36 1.06
C ALA A 19 7.10 10.89 -0.24
N VAL A 20 7.29 11.81 -1.18
CA VAL A 20 7.93 11.55 -2.47
C VAL A 20 9.21 12.35 -2.53
N GLU A 21 10.34 11.69 -2.82
CA GLU A 21 11.59 12.41 -2.99
C GLU A 21 11.53 13.30 -4.24
N GLY A 22 11.86 14.58 -4.08
CA GLY A 22 11.80 15.57 -5.17
C GLY A 22 10.41 16.15 -5.45
N ARG A 23 9.38 15.82 -4.65
CA ARG A 23 8.02 16.39 -4.75
C ARG A 23 7.44 16.64 -3.35
N GLY A 24 6.30 17.33 -3.27
CA GLY A 24 5.51 17.44 -2.06
C GLY A 24 4.82 16.14 -1.64
N ASP A 25 4.23 16.16 -0.45
CA ASP A 25 3.46 15.04 0.09
C ASP A 25 2.22 14.77 -0.78
N VAL A 26 2.01 13.51 -1.17
CA VAL A 26 0.85 13.09 -1.98
C VAL A 26 -0.24 12.54 -1.07
N PHE A 27 -1.50 12.93 -1.33
CA PHE A 27 -2.65 12.45 -0.58
C PHE A 27 -2.97 10.98 -0.94
N LEU A 28 -3.15 10.15 0.08
CA LEU A 28 -3.51 8.75 -0.05
C LEU A 28 -4.89 8.51 0.58
N HIS A 29 -5.84 8.02 -0.22
CA HIS A 29 -7.17 7.63 0.25
C HIS A 29 -7.25 6.12 0.47
N VAL A 30 -8.01 5.66 1.48
CA VAL A 30 -8.23 4.22 1.73
C VAL A 30 -8.78 3.49 0.52
N SER A 31 -9.63 4.15 -0.30
CA SER A 31 -10.16 3.54 -1.53
C SER A 31 -9.08 3.17 -2.55
N ALA A 32 -7.90 3.81 -2.53
CA ALA A 32 -6.78 3.40 -3.36
C ALA A 32 -6.14 2.11 -2.84
N LEU A 33 -6.12 1.92 -1.51
CA LEU A 33 -5.61 0.71 -0.85
C LEU A 33 -6.58 -0.47 -0.99
N GLU A 34 -7.88 -0.23 -0.83
CA GLU A 34 -8.92 -1.24 -1.05
C GLU A 34 -8.85 -1.81 -2.47
N LYS A 35 -8.65 -0.94 -3.48
CA LYS A 35 -8.44 -1.35 -4.88
C LYS A 35 -7.17 -2.17 -5.07
N ALA A 36 -6.14 -1.87 -4.31
CA ALA A 36 -4.87 -2.59 -4.32
C ALA A 36 -4.87 -3.86 -3.44
N ASN A 37 -5.99 -4.14 -2.75
CA ASN A 37 -6.08 -5.21 -1.75
C ASN A 37 -5.04 -5.07 -0.61
N ILE A 38 -4.64 -3.84 -0.28
CA ILE A 38 -3.70 -3.53 0.78
C ILE A 38 -4.48 -3.23 2.06
N SER A 39 -4.36 -4.10 3.05
CA SER A 39 -5.05 -3.94 4.35
C SER A 39 -4.23 -3.13 5.35
N GLN A 40 -2.90 -3.12 5.21
CA GLN A 40 -2.00 -2.46 6.13
C GLN A 40 -0.81 -1.85 5.37
N LEU A 41 -0.40 -0.67 5.83
CA LEU A 41 0.80 0.01 5.38
C LEU A 41 1.62 0.36 6.62
N ASP A 42 2.91 0.09 6.56
CA ASP A 42 3.85 0.49 7.58
C ASP A 42 4.44 1.88 7.28
N VAL A 43 4.75 2.64 8.33
CA VAL A 43 5.45 3.92 8.21
C VAL A 43 6.86 3.67 7.68
N ASP A 44 7.38 4.57 6.85
CA ASP A 44 8.64 4.43 6.13
C ASP A 44 8.68 3.26 5.12
N GLN A 45 7.56 2.55 4.92
CA GLN A 45 7.46 1.51 3.91
C GLN A 45 7.52 2.12 2.50
N GLU A 46 8.37 1.53 1.66
CA GLU A 46 8.49 1.91 0.26
C GLU A 46 7.34 1.32 -0.55
N ILE A 47 6.67 2.21 -1.26
CA ILE A 47 5.54 1.85 -2.11
C ILE A 47 5.68 2.50 -3.48
N THR A 48 5.05 1.90 -4.46
CA THR A 48 4.93 2.46 -5.80
C THR A 48 3.47 2.81 -6.06
N PHE A 49 3.20 3.97 -6.61
CA PHE A 49 1.84 4.42 -6.90
C PHE A 49 1.83 5.30 -8.14
N ASP A 50 0.66 5.70 -8.59
CA ASP A 50 0.49 6.67 -9.67
C ASP A 50 -0.31 7.87 -9.16
N ILE A 51 -0.18 9.03 -9.81
CA ILE A 51 -0.94 10.23 -9.39
C ILE A 51 -2.11 10.39 -10.34
N GLY A 52 -3.29 10.18 -9.77
CA GLY A 52 -4.54 10.49 -10.42
C GLY A 52 -5.09 11.82 -9.94
N GLU A 53 -6.05 12.34 -10.68
CA GLU A 53 -6.87 13.46 -10.25
C GLU A 53 -8.19 12.93 -9.65
N ASN A 54 -8.53 13.36 -8.44
CA ASN A 54 -9.81 13.09 -7.83
C ASN A 54 -10.43 14.39 -7.32
N ARG A 55 -11.56 14.79 -7.91
CA ARG A 55 -12.27 16.04 -7.58
C ARG A 55 -11.34 17.28 -7.66
N GLY A 56 -10.47 17.33 -8.67
CA GLY A 56 -9.51 18.42 -8.87
C GLY A 56 -8.34 18.43 -7.87
N LYS A 57 -8.12 17.35 -7.12
CA LYS A 57 -6.97 17.18 -6.22
C LYS A 57 -6.13 15.99 -6.67
N GLU A 58 -4.82 16.14 -6.59
CA GLU A 58 -3.87 15.06 -6.83
C GLU A 58 -3.99 14.00 -5.72
N THR A 59 -4.24 12.74 -6.09
CA THR A 59 -4.34 11.60 -5.17
C THR A 59 -3.54 10.42 -5.69
N ALA A 60 -3.00 9.64 -4.78
CA ALA A 60 -2.39 8.36 -5.11
C ALA A 60 -3.45 7.36 -5.59
N ILE A 61 -3.18 6.71 -6.72
CA ILE A 61 -3.95 5.61 -7.31
C ILE A 61 -3.00 4.45 -7.67
N ASN A 62 -3.56 3.27 -7.95
CA ASN A 62 -2.77 2.08 -8.31
C ASN A 62 -1.61 1.81 -7.34
N VAL A 63 -1.89 1.89 -6.05
CA VAL A 63 -0.89 1.71 -4.99
C VAL A 63 -0.43 0.25 -5.00
N GLN A 64 0.87 0.04 -4.89
CA GLN A 64 1.50 -1.26 -4.82
C GLN A 64 2.55 -1.20 -3.72
N THR A 65 2.45 -2.09 -2.74
CA THR A 65 3.54 -2.29 -1.80
C THR A 65 4.69 -2.95 -2.52
N ILE A 66 5.91 -2.52 -2.24
CA ILE A 66 7.09 -3.27 -2.61
C ILE A 66 7.27 -4.25 -1.46
N PRO A 67 6.88 -5.54 -1.61
CA PRO A 67 7.10 -6.48 -0.54
C PRO A 67 8.61 -6.48 -0.24
N PRO A 68 9.04 -6.36 1.03
CA PRO A 68 10.41 -6.76 1.37
C PRO A 68 10.55 -8.18 0.83
N THR A 69 11.67 -8.45 0.19
CA THR A 69 11.91 -9.69 -0.55
C THR A 69 11.97 -10.89 0.40
N GLU A 70 10.83 -11.24 1.01
CA GLU A 70 10.57 -12.48 1.70
C GLU A 70 9.86 -13.39 0.70
N PRO A 71 10.49 -14.50 0.31
CA PRO A 71 9.91 -15.43 -0.65
C PRO A 71 8.58 -15.93 -0.10
N ALA A 72 7.59 -16.09 -0.97
CA ALA A 72 6.31 -16.74 -0.68
C ALA A 72 6.52 -18.12 -0.03
N GLY A 73 6.61 -18.13 1.30
CA GLY A 73 7.12 -19.27 2.06
C GLY A 73 6.56 -19.33 3.46
N SER A 74 5.27 -19.01 3.67
CA SER A 74 4.54 -19.49 4.85
C SER A 74 3.01 -19.36 4.70
N THR A 75 2.42 -20.02 3.71
CA THR A 75 1.18 -20.74 3.99
C THR A 75 1.43 -22.20 3.67
N ILE A 76 2.09 -22.87 4.62
CA ILE A 76 1.87 -24.30 4.77
C ILE A 76 0.40 -24.45 5.12
N ASP A 77 -0.44 -24.70 4.12
CA ASP A 77 -1.79 -25.21 4.33
C ASP A 77 -1.68 -26.49 5.19
N PRO A 78 -2.20 -26.53 6.42
CA PRO A 78 -2.33 -27.79 7.12
C PRO A 78 -3.54 -28.53 6.54
N LYS A 79 -3.42 -28.99 5.29
CA LYS A 79 -4.15 -30.17 4.85
C LYS A 79 -3.40 -31.37 5.45
N VAL A 80 -3.51 -31.54 6.78
CA VAL A 80 -3.41 -32.89 7.35
C VAL A 80 -4.67 -33.61 6.87
N LEU A 81 -4.59 -34.09 5.64
CA LEU A 81 -5.44 -35.16 5.15
C LEU A 81 -5.12 -36.35 6.05
N GLY A 82 -6.10 -36.75 6.86
CA GLY A 82 -6.04 -38.03 7.54
C GLY A 82 -5.93 -39.15 6.52
N ASN A 83 -4.87 -39.95 6.65
CA ASN A 83 -4.72 -41.35 6.25
C ASN A 83 -3.28 -41.74 6.61
N SER A 84 -2.94 -42.79 7.36
CA SER A 84 -3.64 -43.94 7.93
C SER A 84 -2.83 -44.42 9.14
#